data_AF-A0A7S8RHX5-F1
#
_entry.id   AF-A0A7S8RHX5-F1
#
_cell.length_a   1.000
_cell.length_b   1.000
_cell.length_c   1.000
_cell.angle_alpha   90.00
_cell.angle_beta   90.00
_cell.angle_gamma   90.00
#
_symmetry.space_group_name_H-M   'P 1'
#
loop_
_entity.id
_entity.type
_entity.pdbx_description
1 polymer ?
#
loop_
_entity_poly.entity_id
_entity_poly.type
_entity_poly.pdbx_seq_one_letter_code
_entity_poly.pdbx_strand_id
1 'polypeptide(L)'
;MTEAYVILSGTGRVRTPDAEFDVGPGEVVVFPPGPAGAHRITATGPEPLRYVDVDTTGDPDVIGYPDSGKTMAYTRARPTTIFRDVDAVDYYAGEPDAQ
;
A
#
# COMPACT_ATOMS: atom_id res chain seq x y z
N MET A 1 -4.64 -7.13 1.65
CA MET A 1 -3.68 -7.87 2.49
C MET A 1 -3.52 -7.19 3.85
N THR A 2 -3.21 -7.92 4.93
CA THR A 2 -2.71 -7.34 6.19
C THR A 2 -1.18 -7.24 6.10
N GLU A 3 -0.61 -6.14 6.56
CA GLU A 3 0.83 -5.87 6.53
C GLU A 3 1.31 -5.39 7.90
N ALA A 4 2.47 -5.84 8.34
CA ALA A 4 3.02 -5.55 9.64
C ALA A 4 4.52 -5.26 9.56
N TYR A 5 4.95 -4.24 10.29
CA TYR A 5 6.32 -3.75 10.32
C TYR A 5 6.89 -3.90 11.72
N VAL A 6 8.05 -4.57 11.84
CA VAL A 6 8.82 -4.68 13.08
C VAL A 6 10.06 -3.80 12.96
N ILE A 7 10.14 -2.73 13.75
CA ILE A 7 11.23 -1.77 13.65
C ILE A 7 12.47 -2.30 14.38
N LEU A 8 13.59 -2.44 13.65
CA LEU A 8 14.85 -2.98 14.15
C LEU A 8 15.83 -1.89 14.61
N SER A 9 15.93 -0.80 13.85
CA SER A 9 16.82 0.33 14.15
C SER A 9 16.39 1.61 13.44
N GLY A 10 16.84 2.77 13.93
CA GLY A 10 16.48 4.08 13.37
C GLY A 10 15.12 4.57 13.87
N THR A 11 14.68 5.73 13.37
CA THR A 11 13.36 6.31 13.67
C THR A 11 12.61 6.65 12.39
N GLY A 12 11.29 6.53 12.44
CA GLY A 12 10.42 6.89 11.33
C GLY A 12 9.14 7.57 11.77
N ARG A 13 8.51 8.24 10.83
CA ARG A 13 7.15 8.79 10.95
C ARG A 13 6.21 7.95 10.09
N VAL A 14 5.19 7.39 10.72
CA VAL A 14 4.07 6.73 10.05
C VAL A 14 2.98 7.76 9.80
N ARG A 15 2.43 7.76 8.58
CA ARG A 15 1.18 8.47 8.24
C ARG A 15 0.15 7.46 7.75
N THR A 16 -1.05 7.52 8.32
CA THR A 16 -2.26 6.79 7.90
C THR A 16 -3.32 7.81 7.43
N PRO A 17 -4.52 7.39 6.98
CA PRO A 17 -5.59 8.33 6.66
C PRO A 17 -6.00 9.23 7.82
N ASP A 18 -5.92 8.69 9.05
CA ASP A 18 -6.49 9.32 10.23
C ASP A 18 -5.44 9.87 11.21
N ALA A 19 -4.18 9.49 11.07
CA ALA A 19 -3.15 9.83 12.06
C ALA A 19 -1.72 9.91 11.49
N GLU A 20 -0.88 10.61 12.25
CA GLU A 20 0.57 10.59 12.12
C GLU A 20 1.22 10.31 13.47
N PHE A 21 2.18 9.40 13.51
CA PHE A 21 2.89 9.05 14.75
C PHE A 21 4.31 8.55 14.47
N ASP A 22 5.21 8.80 15.42
CA ASP A 22 6.59 8.32 15.34
C ASP A 22 6.68 6.84 15.71
N VAL A 23 7.66 6.16 15.11
CA VAL A 23 8.04 4.79 15.46
C VAL A 23 9.54 4.64 15.66
N GLY A 24 9.93 3.72 16.54
CA GLY A 24 11.31 3.43 16.90
C GLY A 24 11.58 1.94 17.18
N PRO A 25 12.83 1.58 17.51
CA PRO A 25 13.25 0.19 17.63
C PRO A 25 12.44 -0.59 18.68
N GLY A 26 12.02 -1.80 18.32
CA GLY A 26 11.20 -2.68 19.16
C GLY A 26 9.69 -2.49 19.02
N GLU A 27 9.24 -1.44 18.33
CA GLU A 27 7.83 -1.24 18.05
C GLU A 27 7.35 -2.07 16.85
N VAL A 28 6.08 -2.45 16.90
CA VAL A 28 5.40 -3.19 15.84
C VAL A 28 4.17 -2.39 15.43
N VAL A 29 4.04 -2.17 14.12
CA VAL A 29 2.91 -1.46 13.51
C VAL A 29 2.19 -2.40 12.56
N VAL A 30 0.86 -2.43 12.62
CA VAL A 30 0.04 -3.36 11.82
C VAL A 30 -1.03 -2.57 11.07
N PHE A 31 -1.17 -2.85 9.79
CA PHE A 31 -2.12 -2.22 8.89
C PHE A 31 -3.13 -3.26 8.37
N PRO A 32 -4.44 -3.07 8.62
CA PRO A 32 -5.47 -3.97 8.12
C PRO A 32 -5.67 -3.84 6.60
N PRO A 33 -6.30 -4.81 5.94
CA PRO A 33 -6.68 -4.65 4.53
C PRO A 33 -7.69 -3.52 4.35
N GLY A 34 -7.62 -2.87 3.18
CA GLY A 34 -8.56 -1.82 2.77
C GLY A 34 -8.09 -0.40 3.11
N PRO A 35 -8.93 0.62 2.86
CA PRO A 35 -8.53 2.03 2.92
C PRO A 35 -7.97 2.47 4.28
N ALA A 36 -8.49 1.93 5.38
CA ALA A 36 -8.02 2.24 6.73
C ALA A 36 -6.57 1.79 7.00
N GLY A 37 -6.06 0.83 6.22
CA GLY A 37 -4.67 0.39 6.29
C GLY A 37 -3.73 1.10 5.32
N ALA A 38 -4.18 2.11 4.57
CA ALA A 38 -3.26 2.90 3.76
C ALA A 38 -2.19 3.52 4.66
N HIS A 39 -0.92 3.43 4.28
CA HIS A 39 0.15 3.95 5.12
C HIS A 39 1.37 4.36 4.32
N ARG A 40 2.20 5.19 4.96
CA ARG A 40 3.56 5.51 4.51
C ARG A 40 4.46 5.63 5.73
N ILE A 41 5.60 4.95 5.71
CA ILE A 41 6.65 5.09 6.71
C ILE A 41 7.79 5.91 6.09
N THR A 42 8.22 6.97 6.76
CA THR A 42 9.31 7.85 6.31
C THR A 42 10.39 7.90 7.37
N ALA A 43 11.64 7.60 7.02
CA ALA A 43 12.77 7.75 7.95
C ALA A 43 12.94 9.21 8.36
N THR A 44 13.09 9.47 9.65
CA THR A 44 13.19 10.84 10.22
C THR A 44 14.55 11.14 10.86
N GLY A 45 15.35 10.11 11.11
CA GLY A 45 16.68 10.23 11.71
C GLY A 45 17.82 10.31 10.69
N PRO A 46 19.04 10.63 11.14
CA PRO A 46 20.24 10.61 10.29
C PRO A 46 20.69 9.19 9.94
N GLU A 47 20.28 8.19 10.73
CA GLU A 47 20.57 6.78 10.50
C GLU A 47 19.47 6.10 9.67
N PRO A 48 19.78 5.07 8.87
CA PRO A 48 18.77 4.31 8.15
C PRO A 48 17.73 3.67 9.07
N LEU A 49 16.45 3.81 8.70
CA LEU A 49 15.35 3.04 9.29
C LEU A 49 15.42 1.60 8.76
N ARG A 50 15.62 0.63 9.65
CA ARG A 50 15.62 -0.80 9.32
C ARG A 50 14.41 -1.46 9.97
N TYR A 51 13.68 -2.25 9.20
CA TYR A 51 12.51 -2.99 9.67
C TYR A 51 12.40 -4.34 8.97
N VAL A 52 11.64 -5.25 9.56
CA VAL A 52 11.10 -6.42 8.87
C VAL A 52 9.68 -6.08 8.45
N ASP A 53 9.38 -6.33 7.18
CA ASP A 53 8.04 -6.24 6.61
C ASP A 53 7.48 -7.66 6.48
N VAL A 54 6.26 -7.86 7.00
CA VAL A 54 5.58 -9.14 7.05
C VAL A 54 4.15 -8.96 6.59
N ASP A 55 3.74 -9.73 5.60
CA ASP A 55 2.42 -9.60 5.02
C ASP A 55 1.71 -10.95 4.80
N THR A 56 0.40 -10.88 4.60
CA THR A 56 -0.38 -12.03 4.14
C THR A 56 -0.48 -12.01 2.62
N THR A 57 0.30 -12.83 1.93
CA THR A 57 0.27 -12.85 0.46
C THR A 57 -1.11 -13.22 -0.10
N GLY A 58 -1.69 -12.33 -0.91
CA GLY A 58 -2.84 -12.60 -1.79
C GLY A 58 -2.40 -12.63 -3.26
N ASP A 59 -3.06 -13.44 -4.08
CA ASP A 59 -2.86 -13.46 -5.54
C ASP A 59 -4.20 -13.78 -6.22
N PRO A 60 -4.84 -12.79 -6.88
CA PRO A 60 -4.37 -11.43 -7.12
C PRO A 60 -4.43 -10.52 -5.87
N ASP A 61 -3.75 -9.37 -5.94
CA ASP A 61 -3.90 -8.26 -5.00
C ASP A 61 -4.14 -6.93 -5.73
N VAL A 62 -4.90 -6.03 -5.10
CA VAL A 62 -5.25 -4.70 -5.63
C VAL A 62 -4.81 -3.63 -4.63
N ILE A 63 -3.89 -2.77 -5.05
CA ILE A 63 -3.23 -1.78 -4.19
C ILE A 63 -3.63 -0.38 -4.63
N GLY A 64 -4.20 0.41 -3.72
CA GLY A 64 -4.52 1.82 -3.95
C GLY A 64 -3.41 2.75 -3.51
N TYR A 65 -3.20 3.83 -4.26
CA TYR A 65 -2.30 4.94 -3.93
C TYR A 65 -3.08 6.26 -3.83
N PRO A 66 -3.74 6.53 -2.68
CA PRO A 66 -4.70 7.63 -2.54
C PRO A 66 -4.12 9.00 -2.90
N ASP A 67 -2.90 9.30 -2.46
CA ASP A 67 -2.24 10.60 -2.71
C ASP A 67 -2.07 10.91 -4.21
N SER A 68 -2.03 9.87 -5.05
CA SER A 68 -1.77 10.01 -6.49
C SER A 68 -2.91 9.56 -7.38
N GLY A 69 -4.03 9.12 -6.80
CA GLY A 69 -5.19 8.59 -7.54
C GLY A 69 -4.79 7.46 -8.51
N LYS A 70 -4.03 6.47 -8.00
CA LYS A 70 -3.61 5.31 -8.79
C LYS A 70 -4.05 4.01 -8.15
N THR A 71 -4.27 3.01 -8.99
CA THR A 71 -4.55 1.63 -8.60
C THR A 71 -3.57 0.70 -9.30
N MET A 72 -2.94 -0.20 -8.54
CA MET A 72 -2.10 -1.28 -9.04
C MET A 72 -2.83 -2.61 -8.94
N ALA A 73 -2.80 -3.38 -10.02
CA ALA A 73 -3.19 -4.79 -10.01
C ALA A 73 -1.92 -5.65 -10.02
N TYR A 74 -1.79 -6.49 -9.00
CA TYR A 74 -0.71 -7.46 -8.87
C TYR A 74 -1.25 -8.88 -8.98
N THR A 75 -0.57 -9.71 -9.76
CA THR A 75 -0.80 -11.16 -9.81
C THR A 75 0.47 -11.87 -10.22
N ARG A 76 0.64 -13.15 -9.87
CA ARG A 76 1.75 -13.97 -10.37
C ARG A 76 1.62 -14.34 -11.85
N ALA A 77 0.40 -14.34 -12.39
CA ALA A 77 0.13 -14.82 -13.73
C ALA A 77 0.34 -13.77 -14.84
N ARG A 78 0.44 -12.48 -14.49
CA ARG A 78 0.55 -11.37 -15.45
C ARG A 78 1.51 -10.29 -14.94
N PRO A 79 2.10 -9.47 -15.84
CA PRO A 79 2.86 -8.30 -15.41
C PRO A 79 2.00 -7.36 -14.56
N THR A 80 2.61 -6.76 -13.53
CA THR A 80 2.00 -5.71 -12.72
C THR A 80 1.56 -4.55 -13.61
N THR A 81 0.34 -4.07 -13.40
CA THR A 81 -0.19 -2.90 -14.10
C THR A 81 -0.59 -1.83 -13.08
N ILE A 82 -0.39 -0.56 -13.45
CA ILE A 82 -0.74 0.60 -12.63
C ILE A 82 -1.51 1.58 -13.52
N PHE A 83 -2.71 1.96 -13.06
CA PHE A 83 -3.60 2.87 -13.78
C PHE A 83 -3.88 4.09 -12.92
N ARG A 84 -4.26 5.21 -13.56
CA ARG A 84 -4.88 6.32 -12.84
C ARG A 84 -6.35 5.99 -12.66
N ASP A 85 -6.90 6.32 -11.50
CA ASP A 85 -8.31 6.02 -11.21
C ASP A 85 -9.26 6.78 -12.15
N VAL A 86 -8.83 7.95 -12.64
CA VAL A 86 -9.57 8.77 -13.62
C VAL A 86 -9.68 8.15 -15.01
N ASP A 87 -8.88 7.12 -15.31
CA ASP A 87 -8.95 6.38 -16.58
C ASP A 87 -9.90 5.18 -16.49
N ALA A 88 -10.62 5.00 -15.37
CA ALA A 88 -11.61 3.95 -15.23
C ALA A 88 -12.72 4.11 -16.28
N VAL A 89 -13.03 3.01 -16.96
CA VAL A 89 -14.04 2.93 -18.01
C VAL A 89 -15.22 2.07 -17.55
N ASP A 90 -16.35 2.25 -18.23
CA ASP A 90 -17.49 1.33 -18.07
C ASP A 90 -17.13 -0.10 -18.51
N TYR A 91 -17.84 -1.09 -17.95
CA TYR A 91 -17.61 -2.52 -18.23
C TYR A 91 -17.63 -2.84 -19.73
N TYR A 92 -18.51 -2.20 -20.51
CA TYR A 92 -18.63 -2.46 -21.96
C TYR A 92 -17.90 -1.43 -22.84
N ALA A 93 -16.99 -0.64 -22.27
CA ALA A 93 -16.29 0.38 -23.04
C ALA A 93 -15.46 -0.23 -24.19
N GLY A 94 -15.83 0.10 -25.42
CA GLY A 94 -15.18 -0.44 -26.63
C GLY A 94 -15.80 -1.74 -27.16
N GLU A 95 -16.88 -2.23 -26.54
CA GLU A 95 -17.60 -3.45 -26.92
C GLU A 95 -19.02 -3.13 -27.42
N PRO A 96 -19.18 -2.71 -28.70
CA PRO A 96 -20.45 -2.20 -29.22
C PRO A 96 -21.55 -3.27 -29.30
N ASP A 97 -21.18 -4.55 -29.36
CA ASP A 97 -22.11 -5.67 -29.53
C ASP A 97 -22.53 -6.34 -28.21
N ALA A 98 -22.14 -5.76 -27.06
CA ALA A 98 -22.28 -6.39 -25.73
C ALA A 98 -23.37 -5.76 -24.82
N GLN A 99 -24.24 -4.88 -25.34
CA GLN A 99 -25.39 -4.30 -24.61
C GLN A 99 -26.70 -5.05 -24.79
#